data_AF-A0A964ZK48-F1
#
_entry.id   AF-A0A964ZK48-F1
#
_cell.length_a   1.000
_cell.length_b   1.000
_cell.length_c   1.000
_cell.angle_alpha   90.00
_cell.angle_beta   90.00
_cell.angle_gamma   90.00
#
_symmetry.space_group_name_H-M   'P 1'
#
loop_
_entity.id
_entity.type
_entity.pdbx_description
1 polymer ?
#
loop_
_entity_poly.entity_id
_entity_poly.type
_entity_poly.pdbx_seq_one_letter_code
_entity_poly.pdbx_strand_id
1 'polypeptide(L)' 'ACGTSGNQFKNAPLAAIFIRLLIEAAEAGKNHDDEPIRYVGPRSGKEINIGAFSRLRQALATSGTVMG' A
#
# COMPACT_ATOMS: atom_id res chain seq x y z
N ALA A 1 -9.96 -4.66 0.29
CA ALA A 1 -8.86 -4.98 -0.65
C ALA A 1 -9.42 -5.79 -1.81
N CYS A 2 -9.26 -5.34 -3.07
CA CYS A 2 -9.82 -5.95 -4.28
C CYS A 2 -8.81 -5.80 -5.44
N GLY A 3 -9.02 -6.49 -6.57
CA GLY A 3 -8.28 -6.23 -7.82
C GLY A 3 -6.93 -6.93 -7.93
N THR A 4 -6.79 -8.13 -7.36
CA THR A 4 -5.49 -8.83 -7.24
C THR A 4 -5.10 -9.67 -8.45
N SER A 5 -6.00 -9.79 -9.44
CA SER A 5 -5.87 -10.59 -10.67
C SER A 5 -5.37 -12.04 -10.45
N GLY A 6 -5.62 -12.61 -9.27
CA GLY A 6 -5.21 -13.97 -8.91
C GLY A 6 -3.81 -14.11 -8.29
N ASN A 7 -2.99 -13.06 -8.22
CA ASN A 7 -1.58 -13.17 -7.80
C ASN A 7 -1.31 -12.81 -6.32
N GLN A 8 -2.32 -12.37 -5.56
CA GLN A 8 -2.11 -11.86 -4.19
C GLN A 8 -2.65 -12.76 -3.08
N PHE A 9 -2.98 -14.02 -3.34
CA PHE A 9 -3.52 -14.92 -2.29
C PHE A 9 -2.60 -14.98 -1.06
N LYS A 10 -1.30 -15.22 -1.28
CA LYS A 10 -0.25 -15.20 -0.23
C LYS A 10 -0.09 -13.85 0.46
N ASN A 11 -0.46 -12.76 -0.19
CA ASN A 11 -0.30 -11.39 0.30
C ASN A 11 -1.59 -10.84 0.91
N ALA A 12 -2.69 -11.60 0.89
CA ALA A 12 -4.00 -11.15 1.38
C ALA A 12 -3.97 -10.69 2.86
N PRO A 13 -3.28 -11.38 3.80
CA PRO A 13 -3.18 -10.89 5.17
C PRO A 13 -2.46 -9.54 5.28
N LEU A 14 -1.39 -9.36 4.50
CA LEU A 14 -0.64 -8.10 4.49
C LEU A 14 -1.47 -6.95 3.91
N ALA A 15 -2.22 -7.21 2.83
CA ALA A 15 -3.15 -6.24 2.27
C ALA A 15 -4.23 -5.84 3.27
N ALA A 16 -4.75 -6.78 4.08
CA ALA A 16 -5.72 -6.48 5.13
C ALA A 16 -5.12 -5.58 6.22
N ILE A 17 -3.87 -5.82 6.64
CA ILE A 17 -3.14 -4.95 7.58
C ILE A 17 -3.01 -3.53 7.02
N PHE A 18 -2.65 -3.37 5.74
CA PHE A 18 -2.53 -2.05 5.14
C PHE A 18 -3.87 -1.31 5.08
N ILE A 19 -4.95 -2.00 4.74
CA ILE A 19 -6.30 -1.42 4.75
C ILE A 19 -6.70 -0.98 6.17
N ARG A 20 -6.44 -1.80 7.19
CA ARG A 20 -6.68 -1.44 8.59
C ARG A 20 -5.95 -0.15 8.97
N LEU A 21 -4.65 -0.06 8.67
CA LEU A 21 -3.84 1.12 9.01
C LEU A 21 -4.34 2.38 8.29
N LEU A 22 -4.76 2.27 7.03
CA LEU A 22 -5.34 3.38 6.28
C LEU A 22 -6.66 3.87 6.90
N ILE A 23 -7.53 2.95 7.34
CA ILE A 23 -8.78 3.30 8.03
C ILE A 23 -8.48 3.98 9.37
N GLU A 24 -7.62 3.39 10.20
CA GLU A 24 -7.25 3.98 11.50
C GLU A 24 -6.62 5.38 11.34
N ALA A 25 -5.77 5.58 10.33
CA ALA A 25 -5.17 6.88 10.05
C ALA A 25 -6.21 7.92 9.59
N ALA A 26 -7.15 7.51 8.72
CA ALA A 26 -8.23 8.37 8.25
C ALA A 26 -9.19 8.76 9.40
N GLU A 27 -9.54 7.82 10.28
CA GLU A 27 -10.35 8.07 11.48
C GLU A 27 -9.64 9.00 12.48
N ALA A 28 -8.31 8.97 12.52
CA ALA A 28 -7.48 9.90 13.29
C ALA A 28 -7.25 11.26 12.60
N GLY A 29 -7.86 11.51 11.43
CA GLY A 29 -7.73 12.76 10.69
C GLY A 29 -6.41 12.96 9.95
N LYS A 30 -5.62 11.89 9.76
CA LYS A 30 -4.35 11.96 9.02
C LYS A 30 -4.60 11.86 7.52
N ASN A 31 -3.93 12.71 6.75
CA ASN A 31 -3.91 12.60 5.29
C ASN A 31 -2.76 11.68 4.85
N HIS A 32 -3.07 10.49 4.35
CA HIS A 32 -2.06 9.53 3.87
C HIS A 32 -1.29 10.01 2.64
N ASP A 33 -1.84 10.92 1.85
CA ASP A 33 -1.15 11.46 0.67
C ASP A 33 -0.12 12.53 1.04
N ASP A 34 -0.35 13.28 2.13
CA ASP A 34 0.60 14.26 2.67
C ASP A 34 1.59 13.60 3.64
N GLU A 35 1.10 12.69 4.48
CA GLU A 35 1.83 11.96 5.52
C GLU A 35 1.68 10.43 5.30
N PRO A 36 2.44 9.85 4.36
CA PRO A 36 2.27 8.45 3.99
C PRO A 36 2.65 7.50 5.12
N ILE A 37 1.76 6.54 5.37
CA ILE A 37 1.96 5.48 6.36
C ILE A 37 3.13 4.57 5.94
N ARG A 38 4.00 4.28 6.91
CA ARG A 38 5.12 3.34 6.78
C ARG A 38 4.87 2.12 7.66
N TYR A 39 4.93 0.93 7.07
CA TYR A 39 4.78 -0.33 7.80
C TYR A 39 6.12 -1.06 7.87
N VAL A 40 6.59 -1.38 9.08
CA VAL A 40 7.81 -2.17 9.28
C VAL A 40 7.42 -3.63 9.45
N GLY A 41 7.93 -4.49 8.57
CA GLY A 41 7.68 -5.92 8.61
C GLY A 41 8.26 -6.54 9.90
N PRO A 42 7.46 -7.23 10.74
CA PRO A 42 7.91 -7.70 12.05
C PRO A 42 8.99 -8.79 11.98
N ARG A 43 9.11 -9.47 10.84
CA ARG A 43 10.10 -10.53 10.62
C ARG A 43 11.32 -10.06 9.82
N SER A 44 11.11 -9.19 8.85
CA SER A 44 12.18 -8.72 7.96
C SER A 44 12.85 -7.44 8.46
N GLY A 45 12.20 -6.67 9.35
CA GLY A 45 12.62 -5.32 9.73
C GLY A 45 12.56 -4.30 8.59
N LYS A 46 12.07 -4.69 7.40
CA LYS A 46 12.03 -3.82 6.23
C LYS A 46 10.81 -2.94 6.26
N GLU A 47 11.00 -1.68 5.92
CA GLU A 47 9.92 -0.72 5.77
C GLU A 47 9.24 -0.87 4.41
N ILE A 48 7.91 -0.76 4.42
CA ILE A 48 7.06 -0.66 3.24
C ILE A 48 6.35 0.68 3.33
N ASN A 49 6.66 1.58 2.39
CA ASN A 49 5.93 2.84 2.24
C ASN A 49 4.60 2.58 1.54
N ILE A 50 3.49 2.68 2.27
CA ILE A 50 2.13 2.43 1.76
C ILE A 50 1.71 3.53 0.77
N GLY A 51 2.35 4.71 0.80
CA GLY A 51 2.18 5.78 -0.19
C GLY A 51 2.43 5.34 -1.63
N ALA A 52 3.24 4.30 -1.85
CA ALA A 52 3.46 3.70 -3.17
C ALA A 52 2.17 3.17 -3.82
N PHE A 53 1.14 2.86 -3.02
CA PHE A 53 -0.17 2.40 -3.50
C PHE A 53 -1.22 3.50 -3.57
N SER A 54 -0.84 4.77 -3.32
CA SER A 54 -1.76 5.90 -3.44
C SER A 54 -2.38 5.98 -4.83
N ARG A 55 -3.63 6.45 -4.88
CA ARG A 55 -4.34 6.83 -6.11
C ARG A 55 -3.87 8.17 -6.67
N LEU A 56 -3.28 9.02 -5.84
CA LEU A 56 -2.73 10.32 -6.20
C LEU A 56 -1.22 10.26 -6.51
N ARG A 57 -0.61 9.06 -6.45
CA ARG A 57 0.81 8.89 -6.79
C ARG A 57 1.10 9.38 -8.21
N GLN A 58 2.28 9.98 -8.40
CA GLN A 58 2.74 10.35 -9.73
C GLN A 58 2.88 9.09 -10.60
N ALA A 59 2.47 9.20 -11.87
CA ALA A 59 2.67 8.12 -12.83
C ALA A 59 4.16 7.86 -13.03
N LEU A 60 4.55 6.58 -13.01
CA LEU A 60 5.89 6.16 -13.38
C LEU A 60 6.03 6.19 -14.91
N ALA A 61 7.18 6.62 -15.41
CA ALA A 61 7.50 6.55 -16.83
C ALA A 61 7.89 5.11 -17.21
N THR A 62 6.92 4.30 -17.62
CA THR A 62 7.09 2.89 -17.98
C THR A 62 6.34 2.57 -19.28
N SER A 63 6.52 1.38 -19.88
CA SER A 63 5.80 0.97 -21.09
C SER A 63 4.28 0.81 -20.91
N GLY A 64 3.78 0.86 -19.67
CA GLY A 64 2.38 0.66 -19.33
C GLY A 64 1.97 -0.81 -19.28
N THR A 65 2.94 -1.72 -19.27
CA THR A 65 2.69 -3.16 -19.13
C THR A 65 2.84 -3.60 -17.67
N VAL A 66 2.44 -4.83 -17.36
CA VAL A 66 2.67 -5.42 -16.03
C VAL A 66 4.16 -5.46 -15.66
N MET A 67 5.05 -5.50 -16.66
CA MET A 67 6.50 -5.55 -16.45
C MET A 67 7.16 -4.17 -16.35
N GLY A 68 6.40 -3.09 -16.50
CA GLY A 68 6.92 -1.73 -16.59
C GLY A 68 6.66 -1.17 -17.96
#